data_AF-A0A5N5NGE3-F1
#
_entry.id   AF-A0A5N5NGE3-F1
#
_cell.length_a   1.000
_cell.length_b   1.000
_cell.length_c   1.000
_cell.angle_alpha   90.00
_cell.angle_beta   90.00
_cell.angle_gamma   90.00
#
_symmetry.space_group_name_H-M   'P 1'
#
loop_
_entity.id
_entity.type
_entity.pdbx_description
1 polymer ?
#
loop_
_entity_poly.entity_id
_entity_poly.type
_entity_poly.pdbx_seq_one_letter_code
_entity_poly.pdbx_strand_id
1 'polypeptide(L)'
;MRALETTIEVRETGVVALDGHVTSVVAALKAQPEVQEVEPELKEEFALDAQQAIEFRKSWDKSWKTISLEDPRVKFAVNKRVQQLTGHIIPDHKLLTVNTVAGYLGVLVKPAPAKKLAEVIEQKGELQALPNVAVYNRRVTPIDKEKMVGRWKLIVNELEKRDLPVVGTGGLSGNVEKKWARGES
;
A
#
# COMPACT_ATOMS: atom_id res chain seq x y z
N MET A 1 12.92 -1.91 24.30
CA MET A 1 11.94 -0.81 24.43
C MET A 1 12.53 0.51 24.97
N ARG A 2 13.71 0.53 25.63
CA ARG A 2 14.33 1.76 26.17
C ARG A 2 14.67 2.88 25.16
N ALA A 3 14.73 2.57 23.86
CA ALA A 3 15.04 3.56 22.83
C ALA A 3 13.89 4.57 22.57
N LEU A 4 12.65 4.24 22.95
CA LEU A 4 11.49 5.12 22.74
C LEU A 4 11.33 6.18 23.84
N GLU A 5 12.06 6.06 24.94
CA GLU A 5 12.01 6.97 26.09
C GLU A 5 13.14 8.01 26.05
N THR A 6 14.01 7.96 25.05
CA THR A 6 15.17 8.86 24.96
C THR A 6 14.73 10.24 24.47
N THR A 7 15.05 11.28 25.25
CA THR A 7 14.79 12.67 24.86
C THR A 7 15.75 13.09 23.75
N ILE A 8 15.20 13.68 22.70
CA ILE A 8 15.95 14.18 21.55
C ILE A 8 15.94 15.71 21.59
N GLU A 9 17.12 16.31 21.66
CA GLU A 9 17.28 17.77 21.59
C GLU A 9 17.66 18.19 20.18
N VAL A 10 16.93 19.17 19.63
CA VAL A 10 17.21 19.78 18.33
C VAL A 10 18.01 21.06 18.57
N ARG A 11 19.28 21.07 18.16
CA ARG A 11 20.12 22.28 18.24
C ARG A 11 19.78 23.25 17.10
N GLU A 12 20.17 24.51 17.25
CA GLU A 12 19.83 25.63 16.34
C GLU A 12 20.19 25.38 14.86
N THR A 13 21.12 24.46 14.57
CA THR A 13 21.54 24.06 13.21
C THR A 13 20.78 22.85 12.66
N GLY A 14 19.73 22.37 13.34
CA GLY A 14 18.98 21.17 12.96
C GLY A 14 19.72 19.85 13.26
N VAL A 15 20.91 19.93 13.87
CA VAL A 15 21.71 18.79 14.31
C VAL A 15 21.08 18.18 15.58
N VAL A 16 20.99 16.85 15.57
CA VAL A 16 20.38 16.06 16.65
C VAL A 16 21.41 15.78 17.74
N ALA A 17 21.07 16.14 18.98
CA ALA A 17 21.76 15.65 20.17
C ALA A 17 20.82 14.74 20.97
N LEU A 18 21.37 13.67 21.51
CA LEU A 18 20.65 12.77 22.42
C LEU A 18 21.04 13.12 23.85
N ASP A 19 20.05 13.30 24.72
CA ASP A 19 20.31 13.55 26.14
C ASP A 19 20.56 12.22 26.89
N GLY A 20 21.62 12.18 27.68
CA GLY A 20 21.92 11.22 28.76
C GLY A 20 22.10 9.72 28.48
N HIS A 21 21.53 9.14 27.41
CA HIS A 21 21.33 7.68 27.32
C HIS A 21 21.91 6.99 26.06
N VAL A 22 22.92 7.57 25.42
CA VAL A 22 23.49 6.98 24.18
C VAL A 22 24.14 5.61 24.42
N THR A 23 24.87 5.45 25.51
CA THR A 23 25.61 4.21 25.81
C THR A 23 24.69 3.03 26.10
N SER A 24 23.57 3.24 26.80
CA SER A 24 22.60 2.20 27.11
C SER A 24 21.82 1.75 25.85
N VAL A 25 21.50 2.68 24.95
CA VAL A 25 20.87 2.37 23.66
C VAL A 25 21.81 1.56 22.77
N VAL A 26 23.07 1.96 22.65
CA VAL A 26 24.08 1.23 21.87
C VAL A 26 24.35 -0.15 22.45
N ALA A 27 24.43 -0.29 23.78
CA ALA A 27 24.58 -1.58 24.44
C ALA A 27 23.36 -2.49 24.19
N ALA A 28 22.15 -1.95 24.26
CA ALA A 28 20.92 -2.71 23.98
C ALA A 28 20.84 -3.19 22.53
N LEU A 29 21.35 -2.41 21.57
CA LEU A 29 21.42 -2.80 20.16
C LEU A 29 22.50 -3.86 19.89
N LYS A 30 23.65 -3.77 20.56
CA LYS A 30 24.72 -4.78 20.46
C LYS A 30 24.39 -6.09 21.17
N ALA A 31 23.52 -6.05 22.17
CA ALA A 31 23.07 -7.22 22.93
C ALA A 31 22.02 -8.07 22.19
N GLN A 32 21.54 -7.66 21.02
CA GLN A 32 20.77 -8.53 20.13
C GLN A 32 21.75 -9.46 19.41
N PRO A 33 21.77 -10.76 19.72
CA PRO A 33 22.91 -11.60 19.44
C PRO A 33 23.07 -11.91 17.96
N GLU A 34 24.33 -12.17 17.63
CA GLU A 34 24.79 -12.88 16.44
C GLU A 34 23.94 -14.14 16.19
N VAL A 35 23.81 -14.44 14.90
CA VAL A 35 23.10 -15.56 14.32
C VAL A 35 23.40 -16.86 15.09
N GLN A 36 22.44 -17.34 15.87
CA GLN A 36 22.33 -18.76 16.20
C GLN A 36 21.22 -19.33 15.31
N GLU A 37 21.58 -20.31 14.49
CA GLU A 37 20.66 -21.12 13.71
C GLU A 37 19.74 -21.89 14.66
N VAL A 38 18.52 -21.40 14.83
CA VAL A 38 17.42 -22.11 15.49
C VAL A 38 16.25 -22.13 14.50
N GLU A 39 15.64 -23.31 14.38
CA GLU A 39 14.48 -23.67 13.56
C GLU A 39 13.32 -22.64 13.61
N PRO A 40 12.39 -22.64 12.63
CA PRO A 40 11.52 -21.51 12.34
C PRO A 40 10.33 -21.45 13.32
N GLU A 41 10.61 -21.16 14.58
CA GLU A 41 9.62 -20.58 15.45
C GLU A 41 9.35 -19.17 14.94
N LEU A 42 8.09 -18.96 14.56
CA LEU A 42 7.50 -17.72 14.06
C LEU A 42 8.21 -16.52 14.66
N LYS A 43 9.00 -15.82 13.82
CA LYS A 43 9.54 -14.51 14.15
C LYS A 43 8.37 -13.67 14.61
N GLU A 44 8.25 -13.45 15.92
CA GLU A 44 7.35 -12.45 16.45
C GLU A 44 7.74 -11.15 15.76
N GLU A 45 6.96 -10.78 14.75
CA GLU A 45 7.03 -9.47 14.12
C GLU A 45 7.01 -8.45 15.27
N PHE A 46 7.80 -7.38 15.17
CA PHE A 46 7.79 -6.29 16.14
C PHE A 46 6.37 -5.68 16.22
N ALA A 47 5.48 -6.32 16.98
CA ALA A 47 4.06 -6.04 17.02
C ALA A 47 3.80 -5.09 18.19
N LEU A 48 4.04 -3.81 17.92
CA LEU A 48 3.52 -2.75 18.77
C LEU A 48 2.01 -2.66 18.52
N ASP A 49 1.21 -2.82 19.58
CA ASP A 49 -0.23 -2.61 19.47
C ASP A 49 -0.56 -1.13 19.20
N ALA A 50 -1.69 -0.88 18.53
CA ALA A 50 -2.11 0.47 18.17
C ALA A 50 -2.31 1.37 19.39
N GLN A 51 -2.78 0.81 20.51
CA GLN A 51 -2.99 1.59 21.75
C GLN A 51 -1.66 2.03 22.35
N GLN A 52 -0.69 1.11 22.44
CA GLN A 52 0.66 1.40 22.93
C GLN A 52 1.35 2.45 22.05
N ALA A 53 1.21 2.36 20.72
CA ALA A 53 1.76 3.35 19.80
C ALA A 53 1.17 4.77 20.00
N ILE A 54 -0.12 4.87 20.35
CA ILE A 54 -0.75 6.15 20.67
C ILE A 54 -0.18 6.74 21.96
N GLU A 55 0.07 5.91 22.98
CA GLU A 55 0.68 6.35 24.24
C GLU A 55 2.10 6.88 24.03
N PHE A 56 2.94 6.16 23.29
CA PHE A 56 4.28 6.64 22.93
C PHE A 56 4.25 7.92 22.11
N ARG A 57 3.29 8.06 21.18
CA ARG A 57 3.13 9.30 20.42
C ARG A 57 2.80 10.50 21.32
N LYS A 58 2.10 10.29 22.43
CA LYS A 58 1.75 11.36 23.38
C LYS A 58 2.94 11.75 24.27
N SER A 59 3.84 10.82 24.59
CA SER A 59 5.03 11.13 25.40
C SER A 59 6.09 11.91 24.63
N TRP A 60 6.05 11.90 23.29
CA TRP A 60 6.99 12.63 22.45
C TRP A 60 6.55 14.06 22.15
N ASP A 61 7.49 15.00 22.19
CA ASP A 61 7.26 16.38 21.76
C ASP A 61 7.11 16.50 20.23
N LYS A 62 6.51 17.57 19.70
CA LYS A 62 6.34 17.73 18.24
C LYS A 62 7.64 18.09 17.51
N SER A 63 8.66 18.57 18.23
CA SER A 63 9.95 19.01 17.67
C SER A 63 10.74 17.93 16.93
N TRP A 64 10.56 16.63 17.24
CA TRP A 64 11.29 15.58 16.52
C TRP A 64 10.93 15.51 15.03
N LYS A 65 9.75 16.03 14.64
CA LYS A 65 9.35 16.08 13.24
C LYS A 65 10.15 17.08 12.41
N THR A 66 10.72 18.10 13.03
CA THR A 66 11.53 19.13 12.37
C THR A 66 13.02 18.77 12.31
N ILE A 67 13.41 17.61 12.82
CA ILE A 67 14.78 17.10 12.74
C ILE A 67 15.24 17.01 11.28
N SER A 68 16.43 17.56 11.02
CA SER A 68 17.09 17.45 9.72
C SER A 68 17.69 16.06 9.52
N LEU A 69 17.49 15.51 8.33
CA LEU A 69 18.07 14.26 7.85
C LEU A 69 19.09 14.51 6.74
N GLU A 70 19.73 15.68 6.69
CA GLU A 70 20.69 16.02 5.63
C GLU A 70 21.92 15.09 5.60
N ASP A 71 22.42 14.63 6.76
CA ASP A 71 23.54 13.70 6.82
C ASP A 71 23.17 12.34 6.17
N PRO A 72 23.86 11.95 5.06
CA PRO A 72 23.60 10.68 4.39
C PRO A 72 23.77 9.46 5.28
N ARG A 73 24.68 9.50 6.27
CA ARG A 73 24.93 8.36 7.17
C ARG A 73 23.74 8.11 8.09
N VAL A 74 23.22 9.17 8.68
CA VAL A 74 22.03 9.12 9.55
C VAL A 74 20.79 8.75 8.72
N LYS A 75 20.62 9.38 7.55
CA LYS A 75 19.51 9.08 6.63
C LYS A 75 19.49 7.60 6.23
N PHE A 76 20.66 7.03 5.89
CA PHE A 76 20.79 5.61 5.56
C PHE A 76 20.47 4.70 6.75
N ALA A 77 21.01 5.00 7.94
CA ALA A 77 20.78 4.20 9.14
C ALA A 77 19.29 4.16 9.52
N VAL A 78 18.62 5.32 9.45
CA VAL A 78 17.18 5.43 9.70
C VAL A 78 16.39 4.65 8.65
N ASN A 79 16.67 4.85 7.36
CA ASN A 79 15.97 4.14 6.28
C ASN A 79 16.13 2.63 6.40
N LYS A 80 17.35 2.14 6.64
CA LYS A 80 17.63 0.72 6.88
C LYS A 80 16.81 0.17 8.04
N ARG A 81 16.76 0.89 9.16
CA ARG A 81 16.00 0.43 10.34
C ARG A 81 14.50 0.41 10.08
N VAL A 82 13.98 1.44 9.40
CA VAL A 82 12.57 1.50 9.00
C VAL A 82 12.23 0.34 8.07
N GLN A 83 13.06 0.07 7.05
CA GLN A 83 12.88 -1.06 6.14
C GLN A 83 12.86 -2.41 6.89
N GLN A 84 13.75 -2.61 7.87
CA GLN A 84 13.78 -3.83 8.68
C GLN A 84 12.53 -4.01 9.56
N LEU A 85 11.98 -2.90 10.08
CA LEU A 85 10.82 -2.92 10.97
C LEU A 85 9.49 -3.00 10.22
N THR A 86 9.36 -2.31 9.09
CA THR A 86 8.09 -2.17 8.38
C THR A 86 8.03 -2.93 7.05
N GLY A 87 9.15 -3.43 6.55
CA GLY A 87 9.27 -4.04 5.23
C GLY A 87 9.15 -3.06 4.04
N HIS A 88 8.91 -1.77 4.28
CA HIS A 88 8.71 -0.80 3.21
C HIS A 88 10.05 -0.31 2.65
N ILE A 89 10.22 -0.43 1.33
CA ILE A 89 11.41 0.05 0.61
C ILE A 89 11.10 1.41 0.01
N ILE A 90 11.85 2.44 0.43
CA ILE A 90 11.77 3.78 -0.16
C ILE A 90 12.83 3.91 -1.25
N PRO A 91 12.45 4.25 -2.50
CA PRO A 91 13.41 4.46 -3.58
C PRO A 91 14.35 5.64 -3.32
N ASP A 92 15.62 5.51 -3.72
CA ASP A 92 16.67 6.51 -3.48
C ASP A 92 16.32 7.91 -3.99
N HIS A 93 15.68 8.01 -5.16
CA HIS A 93 15.26 9.30 -5.71
C HIS A 93 14.28 10.06 -4.79
N LYS A 94 13.49 9.35 -3.98
CA LYS A 94 12.62 9.96 -2.96
C LYS A 94 13.41 10.37 -1.72
N LEU A 95 14.42 9.60 -1.32
CA LEU A 95 15.28 9.91 -0.18
C LEU A 95 16.12 11.18 -0.40
N LEU A 96 16.51 11.46 -1.65
CA LEU A 96 17.21 12.68 -2.03
C LEU A 96 16.35 13.94 -1.83
N THR A 97 15.04 13.85 -2.08
CA THR A 97 14.12 14.99 -1.91
C THR A 97 13.77 15.26 -0.45
N VAL A 98 13.95 14.28 0.43
CA VAL A 98 13.53 14.35 1.82
C VAL A 98 14.72 14.76 2.71
N ASN A 99 14.61 15.95 3.31
CA ASN A 99 15.61 16.49 4.23
C ASN A 99 15.13 16.58 5.68
N THR A 100 13.87 16.21 5.95
CA THR A 100 13.26 16.35 7.27
C THR A 100 12.49 15.09 7.62
N VAL A 101 12.43 14.74 8.91
CA VAL A 101 11.69 13.56 9.38
C VAL A 101 10.19 13.63 9.01
N ALA A 102 9.58 14.82 9.08
CA ALA A 102 8.21 15.02 8.61
C ALA A 102 8.02 14.65 7.13
N GLY A 103 8.96 15.05 6.27
CA GLY A 103 8.94 14.71 4.84
C GLY A 103 9.13 13.21 4.61
N TYR A 104 9.98 12.56 5.42
CA TYR A 104 10.22 11.12 5.37
C TYR A 104 8.96 10.33 5.71
N LEU A 105 8.29 10.69 6.80
CA LEU A 105 7.01 10.09 7.20
C LEU A 105 5.93 10.31 6.15
N GLY A 106 5.90 11.50 5.52
CA GLY A 106 4.97 11.80 4.44
C GLY A 106 5.14 10.87 3.23
N VAL A 107 6.37 10.45 2.91
CA VAL A 107 6.65 9.46 1.86
C VAL A 107 6.29 8.05 2.31
N LEU A 108 6.62 7.69 3.56
CA LEU A 108 6.41 6.34 4.09
C LEU A 108 4.93 5.99 4.26
N VAL A 109 4.12 6.92 4.77
CA VAL A 109 2.70 6.69 5.08
C VAL A 109 1.80 6.85 3.85
N LYS A 110 2.26 7.59 2.82
CA LYS A 110 1.46 7.84 1.62
C LYS A 110 1.21 6.52 0.87
N PRO A 111 -0.05 6.09 0.72
CA PRO A 111 -0.35 4.87 -0.02
C PRO A 111 0.04 5.04 -1.50
N ALA A 112 0.31 3.91 -2.16
CA ALA A 112 0.56 3.92 -3.59
C ALA A 112 -0.62 4.56 -4.34
N PRO A 113 -0.36 5.39 -5.37
CA PRO A 113 -1.44 6.01 -6.12
C PRO A 113 -2.31 4.92 -6.77
N ALA A 114 -3.62 5.12 -6.72
CA ALA A 114 -4.57 4.22 -7.34
C ALA A 114 -4.30 4.10 -8.85
N LYS A 115 -4.37 2.88 -9.38
CA LYS A 115 -4.03 2.62 -10.80
C LYS A 115 -5.19 2.98 -11.72
N LYS A 116 -6.42 2.86 -11.22
CA LYS A 116 -7.63 3.14 -12.00
C LYS A 116 -8.22 4.48 -11.61
N LEU A 117 -8.72 5.21 -12.60
CA LEU A 117 -9.44 6.46 -12.37
C LEU A 117 -10.70 6.25 -11.50
N ALA A 118 -11.39 5.13 -11.69
CA ALA A 118 -12.55 4.78 -10.86
C ALA A 118 -12.19 4.69 -9.35
N GLU A 119 -11.05 4.10 -9.01
CA GLU A 119 -10.55 4.02 -7.63
C GLU A 119 -10.21 5.41 -7.09
N VAL A 120 -9.64 6.30 -7.91
CA VAL A 120 -9.37 7.69 -7.52
C VAL A 120 -10.67 8.45 -7.23
N ILE A 121 -11.70 8.26 -8.06
CA ILE A 121 -13.02 8.87 -7.84
C ILE A 121 -13.63 8.36 -6.53
N GLU A 122 -13.54 7.07 -6.28
CA GLU A 122 -14.05 6.43 -5.06
C GLU A 122 -13.32 6.93 -3.81
N GLN A 123 -11.99 7.04 -3.85
CA GLN A 123 -11.20 7.61 -2.75
C GLN A 123 -11.55 9.07 -2.44
N LYS A 124 -11.92 9.85 -3.46
CA LYS A 124 -12.34 11.25 -3.28
C LYS A 124 -13.76 11.37 -2.75
N GLY A 125 -14.66 10.46 -3.13
CA GLY A 125 -16.05 10.41 -2.66
C GLY A 125 -16.97 11.56 -3.13
N GLU A 126 -16.42 12.67 -3.64
CA GLU A 126 -17.18 13.86 -4.06
C GLU A 126 -18.28 13.55 -5.08
N LEU A 127 -17.96 12.74 -6.10
CA LEU A 127 -18.92 12.39 -7.16
C LEU A 127 -19.95 11.33 -6.72
N GLN A 128 -19.62 10.51 -5.72
CA GLN A 128 -20.53 9.49 -5.19
C GLN A 128 -21.55 10.09 -4.22
N ALA A 129 -21.23 11.23 -3.60
CA ALA A 129 -22.15 11.96 -2.73
C ALA A 129 -23.32 12.60 -3.51
N LEU A 130 -23.17 12.80 -4.83
CA LEU A 130 -24.18 13.43 -5.66
C LEU A 130 -25.24 12.41 -6.11
N PRO A 131 -26.54 12.62 -5.79
CA PRO A 131 -27.58 11.64 -6.08
C PRO A 131 -27.90 11.48 -7.58
N ASN A 132 -27.49 12.43 -8.41
CA ASN A 132 -27.70 12.45 -9.86
C ASN A 132 -26.51 11.89 -10.67
N VAL A 133 -25.45 11.45 -9.99
CA VAL A 133 -24.23 10.93 -10.64
C VAL A 133 -24.01 9.49 -10.22
N ALA A 134 -23.88 8.60 -11.20
CA ALA A 134 -23.52 7.20 -10.98
C ALA A 134 -22.19 6.90 -11.68
N VAL A 135 -21.21 6.40 -10.90
CA VAL A 135 -19.88 6.04 -11.39
C VAL A 135 -19.77 4.52 -11.40
N TYR A 136 -19.33 3.97 -12.54
CA TYR A 136 -19.15 2.53 -12.71
C TYR A 136 -17.67 2.19 -12.83
N ASN A 137 -17.23 1.13 -12.13
CA ASN A 137 -15.83 0.70 -12.11
C ASN A 137 -15.37 0.01 -13.41
N ARG A 138 -16.33 -0.39 -14.27
CA ARG A 138 -16.08 -1.07 -15.54
C ARG A 138 -16.98 -0.50 -16.64
N ARG A 139 -16.61 -0.81 -17.89
CA ARG A 139 -17.45 -0.49 -19.05
C ARG A 139 -18.86 -1.09 -18.89
N VAL A 140 -19.87 -0.26 -19.10
CA VAL A 140 -21.28 -0.70 -19.19
C VAL A 140 -21.49 -1.37 -20.55
N THR A 141 -21.79 -2.66 -20.51
CA THR A 141 -22.03 -3.48 -21.71
C THR A 141 -23.49 -3.38 -22.16
N PRO A 142 -23.84 -3.78 -23.40
CA PRO A 142 -25.24 -3.86 -23.82
C PRO A 142 -26.09 -4.73 -22.90
N ILE A 143 -25.54 -5.85 -22.41
CA ILE A 143 -26.21 -6.73 -21.43
C ILE A 143 -26.55 -5.96 -20.15
N ASP A 144 -25.64 -5.13 -19.64
CA ASP A 144 -25.90 -4.33 -18.43
C ASP A 144 -27.05 -3.33 -18.65
N LYS A 145 -27.14 -2.72 -19.84
CA LYS A 145 -28.27 -1.84 -20.20
C LYS A 145 -29.60 -2.61 -20.21
N GLU A 146 -29.62 -3.80 -20.79
CA GLU A 146 -30.82 -4.66 -20.79
C GLU A 146 -31.21 -5.12 -19.38
N LYS A 147 -30.23 -5.32 -18.49
CA LYS A 147 -30.48 -5.62 -17.08
C LYS A 147 -31.07 -4.42 -16.34
N MET A 148 -30.57 -3.21 -16.60
CA MET A 148 -31.11 -1.97 -16.01
C MET A 148 -32.58 -1.75 -16.41
N VAL A 149 -32.93 -2.05 -17.65
CA VAL A 149 -34.33 -1.99 -18.15
C VAL A 149 -35.17 -3.18 -17.63
N GLY A 150 -34.53 -4.29 -17.29
CA GLY A 150 -35.19 -5.54 -16.85
C GLY A 150 -35.53 -6.52 -17.98
N ARG A 151 -35.38 -6.11 -19.25
CA ARG A 151 -35.66 -6.92 -20.44
C ARG A 151 -34.76 -8.15 -20.57
N TRP A 152 -33.56 -8.10 -20.00
CA TRP A 152 -32.61 -9.22 -20.04
C TRP A 152 -33.22 -10.54 -19.57
N LYS A 153 -34.10 -10.52 -18.56
CA LYS A 153 -34.77 -11.72 -18.05
C LYS A 153 -35.63 -12.43 -19.11
N LEU A 154 -36.33 -11.66 -19.95
CA LEU A 154 -37.15 -12.21 -21.02
C LEU A 154 -36.29 -12.78 -22.15
N ILE A 155 -35.20 -12.09 -22.48
CA ILE A 155 -34.23 -12.56 -23.49
C ILE A 155 -33.62 -13.89 -23.07
N VAL A 156 -33.19 -14.01 -21.82
CA VAL A 156 -32.63 -15.26 -21.27
C VAL A 156 -33.62 -16.40 -21.41
N ASN A 157 -34.86 -16.22 -20.92
CA ASN A 157 -35.89 -17.25 -21.00
C ASN A 157 -36.20 -17.68 -22.44
N GLU A 158 -36.20 -16.75 -23.39
CA GLU A 158 -36.49 -17.04 -24.79
C GLU A 158 -35.32 -17.73 -25.51
N LEU A 159 -34.07 -17.38 -25.17
CA LEU A 159 -32.89 -18.07 -25.69
C LEU A 159 -32.80 -19.50 -25.15
N GLU A 160 -33.06 -19.71 -23.87
CA GLU A 160 -33.08 -21.04 -23.24
C GLU A 160 -34.17 -21.94 -23.85
N LYS A 161 -35.38 -21.42 -24.08
CA LYS A 161 -36.45 -22.18 -24.76
C LYS A 161 -36.10 -22.63 -26.18
N ARG A 162 -35.16 -21.93 -26.83
CA ARG A 162 -34.73 -22.20 -28.20
C ARG A 162 -33.39 -22.94 -28.25
N ASP A 163 -32.89 -23.40 -27.11
CA ASP A 163 -31.57 -24.04 -26.97
C ASP A 163 -30.42 -23.19 -27.55
N LEU A 164 -30.53 -21.85 -27.45
CA LEU A 164 -29.51 -20.90 -27.89
C LEU A 164 -28.62 -20.46 -26.72
N PRO A 165 -27.32 -20.16 -26.97
CA PRO A 165 -26.43 -19.72 -25.91
C PRO A 165 -26.79 -18.33 -25.37
N VAL A 166 -26.95 -18.23 -24.05
CA VAL A 166 -27.35 -16.98 -23.37
C VAL A 166 -26.24 -15.92 -23.37
N VAL A 167 -24.98 -16.34 -23.24
CA VAL A 167 -23.81 -15.46 -23.34
C VAL A 167 -22.70 -16.19 -24.08
N GLY A 168 -22.01 -15.48 -24.98
CA GLY A 168 -20.91 -16.04 -25.76
C GLY A 168 -21.37 -16.98 -26.86
N THR A 169 -20.47 -17.87 -27.29
CA THR A 169 -20.65 -18.71 -28.49
C THR A 169 -21.15 -20.13 -28.21
N GLY A 170 -21.54 -20.44 -26.95
CA GLY A 170 -22.13 -21.74 -26.62
C GLY A 170 -21.22 -22.95 -26.83
N GLY A 171 -19.89 -22.77 -26.79
CA GLY A 171 -18.92 -23.85 -27.04
C GLY A 171 -18.76 -24.24 -28.51
N LEU A 172 -19.41 -23.53 -29.44
CA LEU A 172 -19.20 -23.72 -30.88
C LEU A 172 -17.81 -23.21 -31.28
N SER A 173 -17.02 -24.06 -31.94
CA SER A 173 -15.74 -23.68 -32.50
C SER A 173 -15.92 -22.79 -33.74
N GLY A 174 -14.91 -21.98 -34.06
CA GLY A 174 -14.91 -21.20 -35.30
C GLY A 174 -14.94 -22.09 -36.56
N ASN A 175 -15.29 -21.49 -37.70
CA ASN A 175 -15.46 -22.21 -38.97
C ASN A 175 -14.17 -22.93 -39.38
N VAL A 176 -14.24 -24.27 -39.50
CA VAL A 176 -13.10 -25.14 -39.82
C VAL A 176 -12.91 -25.29 -41.34
N GLU A 177 -13.94 -25.02 -42.13
CA GLU A 177 -13.95 -25.20 -43.60
C GLU A 177 -12.81 -24.44 -44.31
N LYS A 178 -12.47 -23.22 -43.86
CA LYS A 178 -11.36 -22.44 -44.43
C LYS A 178 -9.99 -23.03 -44.10
N LYS A 179 -9.86 -23.75 -42.98
CA LYS A 179 -8.62 -24.47 -42.63
C LYS A 179 -8.48 -25.71 -43.51
N TRP A 180 -9.56 -26.47 -43.67
CA TRP A 180 -9.59 -27.64 -44.56
C TRP A 180 -9.33 -27.29 -46.02
N ALA A 181 -9.93 -26.21 -46.53
CA ALA A 181 -9.69 -25.74 -47.90
C ALA A 181 -8.22 -25.33 -48.16
N ARG A 182 -7.46 -25.00 -47.11
CA ARG A 182 -6.03 -24.66 -47.18
C ARG A 182 -5.10 -25.82 -46.80
N GLY A 183 -5.65 -26.98 -46.44
CA GLY A 183 -4.87 -28.16 -46.02
C GLY A 183 -4.23 -28.02 -44.63
N GLU A 184 -4.63 -27.01 -43.85
CA GLU A 184 -4.13 -26.80 -42.49
C GLU A 184 -4.91 -27.70 -41.53
N SER A 185 -4.23 -28.73 -40.99
CA SER A 185 -4.74 -29.60 -39.91
C SER A 185 -4.59 -28.91 -38.56
#